data_AF-A0A9X8VIP6-F1
#
_entry.id   AF-A0A9X8VIP6-F1
#
_cell.length_a   1.000
_cell.length_b   1.000
_cell.length_c   1.000
_cell.angle_alpha   90.00
_cell.angle_beta   90.00
_cell.angle_gamma   90.00
#
_symmetry.space_group_name_H-M   'P 1'
#
loop_
_entity.id
_entity.type
_entity.pdbx_description
1 polymer ?
#
loop_
_entity_poly.entity_id
_entity_poly.type
_entity_poly.pdbx_seq_one_letter_code
_entity_poly.pdbx_strand_id
1 'polypeptide(L)'
;MTSVDLPVRGFITTDDDGRQSVNFVRTGVGGVSPSVPVFRPVRDELTGLDKITLPAMAGVPARTILINPVPTGPAAPAHTGNGSPGPKSPVHTGTGIRQADSIVVTTFPADVVQDLQDFILWQPDALETGVEAVYVMVSKPYGETNARGKYSGREYNTNKAGGPIQNLDWKGASIDRAGVDKVKLHTGRFAESDANKVMIGRLEKILKGELYPSDTDRRFYTHEIRELERYRNLGIRDGSVPDNQGEVWNNTHTATLEDYQLGNSEALLYTQEALDAAEQQELRMLK
;
A
#
# COMPACT_ATOMS: atom_id res chain seq x y z
N MET A 1 1.78 5.24 29.39
CA MET A 1 1.17 6.23 28.49
C MET A 1 1.00 5.57 27.13
N THR A 2 -0.23 5.48 26.64
CA THR A 2 -0.59 4.80 25.38
C THR A 2 -0.93 5.77 24.26
N SER A 3 -1.22 7.03 24.60
CA SER A 3 -1.36 8.14 23.66
C SER A 3 -0.94 9.47 24.31
N VAL A 4 -0.67 10.47 23.48
CA VAL A 4 -0.39 11.87 23.85
C VAL A 4 -1.22 12.77 22.95
N ASP A 5 -1.83 13.79 23.52
CA ASP A 5 -2.59 14.77 22.75
C ASP A 5 -1.64 15.86 22.20
N LEU A 6 -1.62 16.03 20.87
CA LEU A 6 -0.85 17.08 20.20
C LEU A 6 -1.79 18.17 19.64
N PRO A 7 -1.42 19.46 19.75
CA PRO A 7 -2.22 20.57 19.21
C PRO A 7 -2.19 20.67 17.68
N VAL A 8 -1.19 20.01 17.07
CA VAL A 8 -0.98 19.92 15.63
C VAL A 8 -0.55 18.49 15.32
N ARG A 9 -1.13 17.90 14.27
CA ARG A 9 -0.69 16.62 13.70
C ARG A 9 -0.32 16.84 12.25
N GLY A 10 0.51 15.96 11.69
CA GLY A 10 0.95 16.07 10.32
C GLY A 10 0.75 14.78 9.52
N PHE A 11 0.83 14.93 8.20
CA PHE A 11 0.73 13.84 7.25
C PHE A 11 1.53 14.16 6.00
N ILE A 12 1.86 13.12 5.25
CA ILE A 12 2.61 13.22 4.01
C ILE A 12 1.64 13.01 2.86
N THR A 13 1.61 13.95 1.92
CA THR A 13 0.95 13.80 0.62
C THR A 13 1.99 13.64 -0.48
N THR A 14 1.56 13.05 -1.58
CA THR A 14 2.36 12.98 -2.81
C THR A 14 1.56 13.66 -3.90
N ASP A 15 2.07 14.78 -4.41
CA ASP A 15 1.50 15.53 -5.51
C ASP A 15 1.60 14.73 -6.83
N ASP A 16 0.85 15.13 -7.86
CA ASP A 16 0.82 14.45 -9.16
C ASP A 16 2.16 14.41 -9.90
N ASP A 17 3.08 15.33 -9.58
CA ASP A 17 4.44 15.38 -10.10
C ASP A 17 5.43 14.50 -9.30
N GLY A 18 4.92 13.73 -8.32
CA GLY A 18 5.70 12.88 -7.44
C GLY A 18 6.36 13.63 -6.27
N ARG A 19 6.13 14.94 -6.14
CA ARG A 19 6.64 15.71 -5.00
C ARG A 19 5.92 15.30 -3.72
N GLN A 20 6.69 14.94 -2.70
CA GLN A 20 6.14 14.70 -1.37
C GLN A 20 6.09 15.99 -0.56
N SER A 21 4.94 16.26 0.03
CA SER A 21 4.68 17.44 0.85
C SER A 21 4.34 17.00 2.28
N VAL A 22 4.93 17.66 3.28
CA VAL A 22 4.57 17.49 4.68
C VAL A 22 3.55 18.56 5.04
N ASN A 23 2.37 18.13 5.47
CA ASN A 23 1.25 18.98 5.80
C ASN A 23 0.98 18.91 7.30
N PHE A 24 0.52 20.03 7.87
CA PHE A 24 0.20 20.15 9.29
C PHE A 24 -1.23 20.67 9.47
N VAL A 25 -1.96 20.07 10.40
CA VAL A 25 -3.35 20.38 10.71
C VAL A 25 -3.54 20.62 12.20
N ARG A 26 -4.33 21.64 12.53
CA ARG A 26 -4.74 21.89 13.91
C ARG A 26 -5.71 20.80 14.36
N THR A 27 -5.48 20.27 15.56
CA THR A 27 -6.36 19.26 16.16
C THR A 27 -7.47 19.89 17.00
N GLY A 28 -8.49 19.12 17.36
CA GLY A 28 -9.64 19.59 18.15
C GLY A 28 -10.64 20.46 17.37
N VAL A 29 -10.43 20.62 16.06
CA VAL A 29 -11.31 21.30 15.11
C VAL A 29 -11.55 20.40 13.90
N GLY A 30 -12.71 20.52 13.24
CA GLY A 30 -12.98 19.80 11.99
C GLY A 30 -12.98 18.26 12.09
N GLY A 31 -13.15 17.69 13.29
CA GLY A 31 -13.15 16.22 13.50
C GLY A 31 -11.75 15.60 13.63
N VAL A 32 -10.68 16.41 13.64
CA VAL A 32 -9.31 15.93 13.78
C VAL A 32 -9.00 15.65 15.25
N SER A 33 -8.84 14.37 15.60
CA SER A 33 -8.50 13.97 16.97
C SER A 33 -7.12 14.52 17.38
N PRO A 34 -6.96 15.04 18.62
CA PRO A 34 -5.64 15.42 19.14
C PRO A 34 -4.79 14.21 19.54
N SER A 35 -5.41 13.05 19.77
CA SER A 35 -4.73 11.90 20.37
C SER A 35 -3.84 11.17 19.38
N VAL A 36 -2.57 11.06 19.71
CA VAL A 36 -1.53 10.36 18.94
C VAL A 36 -1.07 9.13 19.71
N PRO A 37 -1.11 7.92 19.13
CA PRO A 37 -0.69 6.71 19.81
C PRO A 37 0.82 6.70 20.09
N VAL A 38 1.20 6.12 21.24
CA VAL A 38 2.60 5.93 21.64
C VAL A 38 2.96 4.45 21.46
N PHE A 39 3.90 4.16 20.56
CA PHE A 39 4.43 2.81 20.36
C PHE A 39 5.74 2.62 21.13
N ARG A 40 5.93 1.39 21.60
CA ARG A 40 7.17 0.93 22.21
C ARG A 40 7.84 -0.04 21.23
N PRO A 41 9.02 0.30 20.70
CA PRO A 41 9.78 -0.63 19.88
C PRO A 41 10.08 -1.93 20.64
N VAL A 42 10.07 -3.05 19.92
CA VAL A 42 10.47 -4.36 20.45
C VAL A 42 11.79 -4.77 19.79
N ARG A 43 12.77 -5.15 20.60
CA ARG A 43 14.07 -5.64 20.13
C ARG A 43 13.91 -6.97 19.39
N ASP A 44 14.46 -7.05 18.19
CA ASP A 44 14.74 -8.29 17.51
C ASP A 44 16.18 -8.74 17.81
N GLU A 45 16.31 -9.74 18.69
CA GLU A 45 17.60 -10.27 19.14
C GLU A 45 18.44 -10.89 18.00
N LEU A 46 17.81 -11.31 16.90
CA LEU A 46 18.54 -11.90 15.77
C LEU A 46 19.27 -10.83 14.95
N THR A 47 18.62 -9.68 14.74
CA THR A 47 19.11 -8.62 13.85
C THR A 47 19.74 -7.45 14.59
N GLY A 48 19.46 -7.31 15.90
CA GLY A 48 19.85 -6.16 16.69
C GLY A 48 19.06 -4.88 16.36
N LEU A 49 18.03 -4.96 15.51
CA LEU A 49 17.12 -3.86 15.20
C LEU A 49 15.94 -3.85 16.17
N ASP A 50 15.34 -2.69 16.36
CA ASP A 50 14.05 -2.57 17.03
C ASP A 50 12.91 -2.52 15.99
N LYS A 51 11.72 -3.01 16.35
CA LYS A 51 10.57 -3.09 15.45
C LYS A 51 9.32 -2.49 16.08
N ILE A 52 8.54 -1.77 15.28
CA ILE A 52 7.16 -1.36 15.59
C ILE A 52 6.23 -1.99 14.55
N THR A 53 5.10 -2.54 15.00
CA THR A 53 4.03 -2.99 14.11
C THR A 53 2.86 -2.04 14.22
N LEU A 54 2.61 -1.29 13.15
CA LEU A 54 1.39 -0.52 12.99
C LEU A 54 0.23 -1.46 12.65
N PRO A 55 -0.95 -1.26 13.26
CA PRO A 55 -2.10 -2.11 13.00
C PRO A 55 -2.55 -2.01 11.54
N ALA A 56 -3.18 -3.07 11.04
CA ALA A 56 -3.87 -3.04 9.75
C ALA A 56 -4.99 -1.99 9.77
N MET A 57 -5.23 -1.37 8.63
CA MET A 57 -6.37 -0.47 8.40
C MET A 57 -7.19 -0.97 7.22
N ALA A 58 -8.35 -0.36 6.94
CA ALA A 58 -9.17 -0.74 5.80
C ALA A 58 -8.35 -0.75 4.49
N GLY A 59 -8.20 -1.93 3.88
CA GLY A 59 -7.40 -2.15 2.67
C GLY A 59 -5.89 -2.18 2.89
N VAL A 60 -5.36 -1.85 4.07
CA VAL A 60 -3.92 -1.71 4.36
C VAL A 60 -3.48 -2.81 5.33
N PRO A 61 -2.55 -3.71 4.95
CA PRO A 61 -2.03 -4.69 5.89
C PRO A 61 -1.24 -4.03 7.01
N ALA A 62 -1.03 -4.74 8.12
CA ALA A 62 -0.16 -4.28 9.20
C ALA A 62 1.24 -3.93 8.65
N ARG A 63 1.83 -2.85 9.15
CA ARG A 63 3.13 -2.35 8.66
C ARG A 63 4.20 -2.49 9.72
N THR A 64 5.32 -3.08 9.37
CA THR A 64 6.49 -3.15 10.24
C THR A 64 7.44 -2.00 9.93
N ILE A 65 7.76 -1.20 10.95
CA ILE A 65 8.78 -0.15 10.89
C ILE A 65 10.02 -0.67 11.63
N LEU A 66 11.16 -0.69 10.92
CA LEU A 66 12.46 -1.04 11.48
C LEU A 66 13.15 0.21 12.01
N ILE A 67 13.69 0.11 13.21
CA ILE A 67 14.43 1.16 13.90
C ILE A 67 15.85 0.64 14.11
N ASN A 68 16.82 1.39 13.59
CA ASN A 68 18.22 1.11 13.84
C ASN A 68 18.64 1.86 15.13
N PRO A 69 19.00 1.15 16.21
CA PRO A 69 19.41 1.78 17.45
C PRO A 69 20.82 2.39 17.37
N VAL A 70 21.58 2.14 16.29
CA VAL A 70 22.92 2.68 16.08
C VAL A 70 22.82 4.04 15.36
N PRO A 71 23.60 5.07 15.78
CA PRO A 71 23.65 6.36 15.10
C PRO A 71 23.90 6.25 13.58
N THR A 72 23.18 7.06 12.82
CA THR A 72 23.26 7.11 11.34
C THR A 72 23.74 8.47 10.84
N GLY A 73 24.08 8.56 9.54
CA GLY A 73 24.49 9.83 8.92
C GLY A 73 25.89 10.30 9.34
N PRO A 74 26.13 11.62 9.46
CA PRO A 74 27.43 12.18 9.84
C PRO A 74 27.97 11.71 11.19
N ALA A 75 27.07 11.26 12.08
CA ALA A 75 27.41 10.70 13.38
C ALA A 75 27.77 9.19 13.32
N ALA A 76 27.58 8.53 12.17
CA ALA A 76 27.91 7.11 12.03
C ALA A 76 29.44 6.91 11.98
N PRO A 77 29.99 5.94 12.73
CA PRO A 77 31.42 5.66 12.68
C PRO A 77 31.84 5.17 11.29
N ALA A 78 32.99 5.67 10.83
CA ALA A 78 33.61 5.27 9.57
C ALA A 78 33.90 3.77 9.57
N HIS A 79 33.74 3.12 8.41
CA HIS A 79 33.97 1.69 8.24
C HIS A 79 35.47 1.37 8.20
N THR A 80 36.12 1.51 9.35
CA THR A 80 37.53 1.20 9.59
C THR A 80 37.65 0.01 10.54
N GLY A 81 38.86 -0.53 10.72
CA GLY A 81 39.12 -1.61 11.68
C GLY A 81 38.93 -1.22 13.16
N ASN A 82 38.61 0.05 13.46
CA ASN A 82 38.47 0.57 14.82
C ASN A 82 37.04 0.49 15.37
N GLY A 83 36.09 -0.06 14.61
CA GLY A 83 34.68 -0.18 14.99
C GLY A 83 34.21 -1.63 15.13
N SER A 84 33.20 -1.84 15.96
CA SER A 84 32.47 -3.12 16.01
C SER A 84 31.47 -3.22 14.85
N PRO A 85 31.21 -4.43 14.32
CA PRO A 85 30.12 -4.64 13.37
C PRO A 85 28.78 -4.19 13.94
N GLY A 86 27.95 -3.54 13.12
CA GLY A 86 26.61 -3.10 13.51
C GLY A 86 25.74 -2.79 12.29
N PRO A 87 24.41 -2.73 12.47
CA PRO A 87 23.48 -2.44 11.38
C PRO A 87 23.73 -1.04 10.80
N LYS A 88 23.62 -0.94 9.47
CA LYS A 88 23.74 0.33 8.74
C LYS A 88 22.44 0.61 8.01
N SER A 89 21.84 1.77 8.30
CA SER A 89 20.64 2.22 7.59
C SER A 89 21.02 2.69 6.18
N PRO A 90 20.30 2.24 5.13
CA PRO A 90 20.47 2.78 3.79
C PRO A 90 20.30 4.31 3.79
N VAL A 91 21.21 5.01 3.11
CA VAL A 91 21.16 6.47 2.99
C VAL A 91 20.38 6.85 1.74
N HIS A 92 19.59 7.93 1.81
CA HIS A 92 18.92 8.50 0.65
C HIS A 92 19.95 9.06 -0.34
N THR A 93 19.93 8.59 -1.59
CA THR A 93 20.91 8.95 -2.62
C THR A 93 20.31 9.61 -3.87
N GLY A 94 18.99 9.76 -3.91
CA GLY A 94 18.26 10.24 -5.09
C GLY A 94 18.02 11.75 -5.07
N THR A 95 16.74 12.12 -4.98
CA THR A 95 16.27 13.50 -5.08
C THR A 95 16.77 14.38 -3.94
N GLY A 96 16.98 15.67 -4.19
CA GLY A 96 17.32 16.62 -3.13
C GLY A 96 16.15 16.84 -2.18
N ILE A 97 16.38 16.63 -0.88
CA ILE A 97 15.45 17.03 0.18
C ILE A 97 15.73 18.49 0.52
N ARG A 98 14.72 19.34 0.43
CA ARG A 98 14.83 20.77 0.72
C ARG A 98 13.61 21.22 1.50
N GLN A 99 13.84 22.05 2.51
CA GLN A 99 12.75 22.69 3.23
C GLN A 99 11.97 23.59 2.25
N ALA A 100 10.65 23.63 2.36
CA ALA A 100 9.83 24.52 1.55
C ALA A 100 10.19 25.99 1.84
N ASP A 101 10.29 26.80 0.79
CA ASP A 101 10.67 28.22 0.89
C ASP A 101 9.67 29.05 1.73
N SER A 102 8.44 28.57 1.84
CA SER A 102 7.40 29.19 2.68
C SER A 102 6.38 28.16 3.16
N ILE A 103 5.83 28.36 4.36
CA ILE A 103 4.67 27.62 4.85
C ILE A 103 3.42 28.20 4.19
N VAL A 104 2.68 27.37 3.46
CA VAL A 104 1.40 27.75 2.84
C VAL A 104 0.27 27.24 3.73
N VAL A 105 -0.67 28.12 4.07
CA VAL A 105 -1.89 27.74 4.81
C VAL A 105 -2.99 27.48 3.80
N THR A 106 -3.46 26.24 3.73
CA THR A 106 -4.59 25.82 2.89
C THR A 106 -5.68 25.19 3.74
N THR A 107 -6.92 25.25 3.26
CA THR A 107 -8.04 24.54 3.89
C THR A 107 -8.12 23.13 3.34
N PHE A 108 -7.95 22.12 4.20
CA PHE A 108 -8.16 20.72 3.85
C PHE A 108 -9.61 20.30 4.13
N PRO A 109 -10.26 19.53 3.25
CA PRO A 109 -11.53 18.90 3.58
C PRO A 109 -11.32 17.85 4.68
N ALA A 110 -12.31 17.72 5.57
CA ALA A 110 -12.18 17.01 6.84
C ALA A 110 -11.89 15.50 6.68
N ASP A 111 -12.31 14.92 5.56
CA ASP A 111 -12.12 13.52 5.16
C ASP A 111 -10.65 13.15 4.91
N VAL A 112 -9.85 14.05 4.34
CA VAL A 112 -8.40 13.84 4.13
C VAL A 112 -7.68 13.59 5.46
N VAL A 113 -8.20 14.15 6.55
CA VAL A 113 -7.57 14.18 7.88
C VAL A 113 -8.09 13.07 8.81
N GLN A 114 -9.07 12.26 8.40
CA GLN A 114 -9.62 11.19 9.25
C GLN A 114 -8.72 9.94 9.33
N ASP A 115 -7.78 9.76 8.39
CA ASP A 115 -6.92 8.58 8.31
C ASP A 115 -5.43 8.90 8.54
N LEU A 116 -5.12 9.78 9.50
CA LEU A 116 -3.73 10.05 9.87
C LEU A 116 -3.06 8.78 10.41
N GLN A 117 -2.01 8.31 9.73
CA GLN A 117 -1.10 7.29 10.23
C GLN A 117 0.14 7.97 10.83
N ASP A 118 0.01 8.40 12.08
CA ASP A 118 1.07 9.02 12.84
C ASP A 118 1.15 8.41 14.25
N PHE A 119 2.33 8.48 14.84
CA PHE A 119 2.58 7.95 16.17
C PHE A 119 3.79 8.60 16.82
N ILE A 120 3.95 8.36 18.11
CA ILE A 120 5.15 8.70 18.87
C ILE A 120 5.90 7.42 19.23
N LEU A 121 7.21 7.40 19.03
CA LEU A 121 8.10 6.39 19.60
C LEU A 121 9.07 7.03 20.58
N TRP A 122 9.57 6.23 21.52
CA TRP A 122 10.67 6.63 22.39
C TRP A 122 11.96 5.97 21.90
N GLN A 123 13.01 6.76 21.71
CA GLN A 123 14.36 6.27 21.43
C GLN A 123 15.33 6.80 22.50
N PRO A 124 16.50 6.15 22.71
CA PRO A 124 17.55 6.71 23.56
C PRO A 124 17.93 8.12 23.11
N ASP A 125 18.19 9.02 24.07
CA ASP A 125 18.70 10.35 23.75
C ASP A 125 20.16 10.30 23.27
N ALA A 126 20.66 11.43 22.73
CA ALA A 126 22.03 11.52 22.22
C ALA A 126 23.13 11.25 23.26
N LEU A 127 22.81 11.30 24.55
CA LEU A 127 23.74 10.98 25.65
C LEU A 127 23.63 9.53 26.12
N GLU A 128 22.68 8.76 25.57
CA GLU A 128 22.34 7.39 25.96
C GLU A 128 22.04 7.25 27.47
N THR A 129 21.58 8.33 28.10
CA THR A 129 21.29 8.39 29.55
C THR A 129 19.80 8.55 29.84
N GLY A 130 19.02 8.90 28.82
CA GLY A 130 17.58 9.06 28.88
C GLY A 130 16.90 8.61 27.59
N VAL A 131 15.68 9.11 27.37
CA VAL A 131 14.89 8.85 26.18
C VAL A 131 14.31 10.15 25.63
N GLU A 132 14.19 10.23 24.31
CA GLU A 132 13.50 11.30 23.61
C GLU A 132 12.32 10.76 22.79
N ALA A 133 11.30 11.60 22.63
CA ALA A 133 10.11 11.27 21.86
C ALA A 133 10.29 11.71 20.40
N VAL A 134 10.04 10.79 19.47
CA VAL A 134 10.03 11.08 18.03
C VAL A 134 8.60 10.96 17.52
N TYR A 135 8.08 12.05 16.98
CA TYR A 135 6.81 12.06 16.27
C TYR A 135 7.03 11.63 14.82
N VAL A 136 6.36 10.56 14.40
CA VAL A 136 6.52 9.93 13.09
C VAL A 136 5.22 10.06 12.31
N MET A 137 5.32 10.50 11.07
CA MET A 137 4.21 10.57 10.11
C MET A 137 4.48 9.57 8.99
N VAL A 138 3.49 8.72 8.69
CA VAL A 138 3.59 7.72 7.63
C VAL A 138 2.63 8.10 6.50
N SER A 139 3.11 8.08 5.26
CA SER A 139 2.27 8.31 4.10
C SER A 139 1.21 7.21 3.95
N LYS A 140 0.05 7.56 3.38
CA LYS A 140 -0.96 6.57 3.01
C LYS A 140 -0.36 5.59 1.99
N PRO A 141 -0.58 4.26 2.14
CA PRO A 141 -0.05 3.23 1.22
C PRO A 141 -0.47 3.40 -0.23
N TYR A 142 -1.67 3.94 -0.42
CA TYR A 142 -2.37 3.96 -1.70
C TYR A 142 -2.54 5.37 -2.26
N GLY A 143 -1.72 6.32 -1.80
CA GLY A 143 -1.80 7.71 -2.20
C GLY A 143 -3.05 8.42 -1.69
N GLU A 144 -3.36 9.55 -2.32
CA GLU A 144 -4.54 10.36 -2.01
C GLU A 144 -5.81 9.77 -2.63
N THR A 145 -6.93 9.86 -1.94
CA THR A 145 -8.25 9.36 -2.38
C THR A 145 -9.27 10.50 -2.42
N ASN A 146 -10.26 10.42 -3.31
CA ASN A 146 -11.30 11.45 -3.47
C ASN A 146 -12.72 10.88 -3.55
N ALA A 147 -12.87 9.57 -3.46
CA ALA A 147 -14.15 8.89 -3.52
C ALA A 147 -14.08 7.54 -2.81
N ARG A 148 -15.24 7.11 -2.30
CA ARG A 148 -15.46 5.77 -1.79
C ARG A 148 -16.29 4.96 -2.77
N GLY A 149 -15.82 3.77 -3.13
CA GLY A 149 -16.54 2.82 -3.97
C GLY A 149 -17.88 2.44 -3.36
N LYS A 150 -18.94 2.42 -4.18
CA LYS A 150 -20.30 2.11 -3.74
C LYS A 150 -20.45 0.63 -3.41
N TYR A 151 -19.82 -0.25 -4.20
CA TYR A 151 -19.94 -1.70 -4.05
C TYR A 151 -18.81 -2.28 -3.21
N SER A 152 -17.58 -1.84 -3.49
CA SER A 152 -16.38 -2.31 -2.78
C SER A 152 -16.22 -1.67 -1.40
N GLY A 153 -16.72 -0.46 -1.20
CA GLY A 153 -16.51 0.32 0.02
C GLY A 153 -15.07 0.82 0.20
N ARG A 154 -14.19 0.63 -0.79
CA ARG A 154 -12.78 1.05 -0.78
C ARG A 154 -12.65 2.52 -1.13
N GLU A 155 -11.70 3.19 -0.49
CA GLU A 155 -11.29 4.55 -0.86
C GLU A 155 -10.35 4.51 -2.07
N TYR A 156 -10.56 5.39 -3.05
CA TYR A 156 -9.73 5.50 -4.25
C TYR A 156 -9.80 6.89 -4.88
N ASN A 157 -8.97 7.14 -5.89
CA ASN A 157 -8.97 8.38 -6.66
C ASN A 157 -9.54 8.15 -8.06
N THR A 158 -10.73 8.71 -8.30
CA THR A 158 -11.44 8.61 -9.58
C THR A 158 -10.68 9.24 -10.75
N ASN A 159 -9.89 10.28 -10.49
CA ASN A 159 -9.11 10.96 -11.53
C ASN A 159 -7.85 10.16 -11.93
N LYS A 160 -7.41 9.22 -11.09
CA LYS A 160 -6.22 8.37 -11.29
C LYS A 160 -6.57 6.90 -11.54
N ALA A 161 -7.82 6.62 -11.89
CA ALA A 161 -8.34 5.26 -12.07
C ALA A 161 -8.24 4.71 -13.50
N GLY A 162 -7.63 5.44 -14.44
CA GLY A 162 -7.52 5.00 -15.84
C GLY A 162 -8.84 5.07 -16.62
N GLY A 163 -9.69 6.04 -16.31
CA GLY A 163 -10.97 6.30 -16.98
C GLY A 163 -12.19 6.20 -16.06
N PRO A 164 -13.38 6.60 -16.53
CA PRO A 164 -14.60 6.60 -15.72
C PRO A 164 -15.04 5.19 -15.33
N ILE A 165 -15.85 5.09 -14.28
CA ILE A 165 -16.57 3.86 -13.93
C ILE A 165 -17.65 3.59 -14.98
N GLN A 166 -17.78 2.34 -15.39
CA GLN A 166 -18.80 1.83 -16.31
C GLN A 166 -19.75 0.87 -15.57
N ASN A 167 -20.91 0.58 -16.16
CA ASN A 167 -21.83 -0.42 -15.61
C ASN A 167 -21.73 -1.70 -16.43
N LEU A 168 -20.74 -2.54 -16.11
CA LEU A 168 -20.39 -3.75 -16.87
C LEU A 168 -20.95 -5.01 -16.22
N ASP A 169 -21.11 -6.07 -17.02
CA ASP A 169 -21.51 -7.39 -16.56
C ASP A 169 -20.51 -8.45 -17.02
N TRP A 170 -20.06 -9.28 -16.09
CA TRP A 170 -19.11 -10.37 -16.32
C TRP A 170 -19.80 -11.67 -16.73
N LYS A 171 -21.11 -11.83 -16.47
CA LYS A 171 -21.83 -13.10 -16.65
C LYS A 171 -21.76 -13.62 -18.08
N GLY A 172 -21.84 -12.72 -19.06
CA GLY A 172 -21.80 -13.05 -20.49
C GLY A 172 -20.40 -13.28 -21.07
N ALA A 173 -19.33 -13.11 -20.30
CA ALA A 173 -17.97 -13.13 -20.85
C ALA A 173 -17.59 -14.50 -21.42
N SER A 174 -17.12 -14.53 -22.67
CA SER A 174 -16.49 -15.72 -23.25
C SER A 174 -15.00 -15.71 -22.92
N ILE A 175 -14.52 -16.82 -22.37
CA ILE A 175 -13.09 -17.00 -22.06
C ILE A 175 -12.41 -17.53 -23.33
N ASP A 176 -11.49 -16.75 -23.88
CA ASP A 176 -10.73 -17.11 -25.06
C ASP A 176 -9.22 -16.95 -24.85
N ARG A 177 -8.42 -17.44 -25.81
CA ARG A 177 -6.96 -17.43 -25.73
C ARG A 177 -6.41 -16.00 -25.56
N ALA A 178 -6.94 -15.04 -26.31
CA ALA A 178 -6.44 -13.67 -26.30
C ALA A 178 -6.69 -12.97 -24.96
N GLY A 179 -7.84 -13.22 -24.33
CA GLY A 179 -8.11 -12.72 -22.99
C GLY A 179 -7.26 -13.40 -21.93
N VAL A 180 -7.06 -14.72 -21.98
CA VAL A 180 -6.17 -15.41 -21.04
C VAL A 180 -4.73 -14.91 -21.14
N ASP A 181 -4.26 -14.60 -22.36
CA ASP A 181 -2.94 -14.00 -22.55
C ASP A 181 -2.86 -12.58 -21.94
N LYS A 182 -3.93 -11.78 -22.00
CA LYS A 182 -4.02 -10.49 -21.28
C LYS A 182 -4.01 -10.66 -19.77
N VAL A 183 -4.73 -11.65 -19.23
CA VAL A 183 -4.73 -11.96 -17.79
C VAL A 183 -3.32 -12.27 -17.32
N LYS A 184 -2.59 -13.14 -18.04
CA LYS A 184 -1.18 -13.47 -17.73
C LYS A 184 -0.27 -12.25 -17.82
N LEU A 185 -0.47 -11.41 -18.83
CA LEU A 185 0.31 -10.18 -19.01
C LEU A 185 0.10 -9.20 -17.85
N HIS A 186 -1.13 -9.07 -17.36
CA HIS A 186 -1.44 -8.18 -16.25
C HIS A 186 -0.91 -8.71 -14.92
N THR A 187 -1.28 -9.95 -14.57
CA THR A 187 -0.89 -10.60 -13.31
C THR A 187 0.62 -10.81 -13.21
N GLY A 188 1.30 -11.10 -14.33
CA GLY A 188 2.75 -11.27 -14.40
C GLY A 188 3.57 -10.00 -14.19
N ARG A 189 2.93 -8.82 -14.11
CA ARG A 189 3.58 -7.57 -13.69
C ARG A 189 3.99 -7.60 -12.22
N PHE A 190 3.25 -8.33 -11.38
CA PHE A 190 3.40 -8.30 -9.93
C PHE A 190 4.29 -9.43 -9.43
N ALA A 191 4.60 -9.40 -8.12
CA ALA A 191 5.24 -10.52 -7.46
C ALA A 191 4.41 -11.80 -7.65
N GLU A 192 5.10 -12.94 -7.75
CA GLU A 192 4.46 -14.22 -8.03
C GLU A 192 3.41 -14.56 -6.96
N SER A 193 2.20 -14.92 -7.41
CA SER A 193 1.07 -15.30 -6.55
C SER A 193 0.58 -16.70 -6.91
N ASP A 194 0.54 -17.58 -5.92
CA ASP A 194 0.04 -18.93 -6.10
C ASP A 194 -1.46 -18.96 -6.39
N ALA A 195 -2.23 -18.03 -5.81
CA ALA A 195 -3.65 -17.86 -6.14
C ALA A 195 -3.85 -17.51 -7.63
N ASN A 196 -3.02 -16.60 -8.17
CA ASN A 196 -3.05 -16.26 -9.59
C ASN A 196 -2.71 -17.47 -10.47
N LYS A 197 -1.72 -18.29 -10.09
CA LYS A 197 -1.39 -19.51 -10.83
C LYS A 197 -2.56 -20.49 -10.88
N VAL A 198 -3.26 -20.68 -9.76
CA VAL A 198 -4.45 -21.55 -9.70
C VAL A 198 -5.52 -21.03 -10.65
N MET A 199 -5.86 -19.73 -10.57
CA MET A 199 -6.88 -19.14 -11.44
C MET A 199 -6.51 -19.21 -12.92
N ILE A 200 -5.26 -18.87 -13.28
CA ILE A 200 -4.76 -18.99 -14.66
C ILE A 200 -4.82 -20.46 -15.14
N GLY A 201 -4.46 -21.41 -14.29
CA GLY A 201 -4.56 -22.84 -14.58
C GLY A 201 -6.00 -23.29 -14.85
N ARG A 202 -6.97 -22.74 -14.12
CA ARG A 202 -8.40 -22.97 -14.38
C ARG A 202 -8.84 -22.38 -15.71
N LEU A 203 -8.43 -21.16 -16.04
CA LEU A 203 -8.70 -20.55 -17.35
C LEU A 203 -8.14 -21.39 -18.51
N GLU A 204 -6.94 -21.95 -18.38
CA GLU A 204 -6.36 -22.87 -19.38
C GLU A 204 -7.16 -24.16 -19.54
N LYS A 205 -7.66 -24.75 -18.45
CA LYS A 205 -8.54 -25.93 -18.51
C LYS A 205 -9.86 -25.61 -19.21
N ILE A 206 -10.41 -24.42 -18.98
CA ILE A 206 -11.62 -23.93 -19.68
C ILE A 206 -11.36 -23.80 -21.18
N LEU A 207 -10.20 -23.25 -21.60
CA LEU A 207 -9.84 -23.15 -23.02
C LEU A 207 -9.72 -24.52 -23.72
N LYS A 208 -9.33 -25.56 -22.98
CA LYS A 208 -9.26 -26.94 -23.49
C LYS A 208 -10.59 -27.68 -23.46
N GLY A 209 -11.64 -27.09 -22.88
CA GLY A 209 -12.92 -27.76 -22.66
C GLY A 209 -12.91 -28.79 -21.53
N GLU A 210 -11.87 -28.80 -20.70
CA GLU A 210 -11.71 -29.72 -19.56
C GLU A 210 -12.50 -29.26 -18.32
N LEU A 211 -12.91 -27.99 -18.29
CA LEU A 211 -13.63 -27.37 -17.19
C LEU A 211 -14.69 -26.41 -17.73
N TYR A 212 -15.90 -26.45 -17.16
CA TYR A 212 -16.92 -25.44 -17.45
C TYR A 212 -16.64 -24.17 -16.61
N PRO A 213 -16.72 -22.97 -17.21
CA PRO A 213 -16.40 -21.73 -16.51
C PRO A 213 -17.42 -21.43 -15.39
N SER A 214 -16.92 -21.23 -14.16
CA SER A 214 -17.72 -20.74 -13.04
C SER A 214 -17.85 -19.21 -13.06
N ASP A 215 -18.75 -18.69 -12.22
CA ASP A 215 -18.89 -17.24 -12.01
C ASP A 215 -17.60 -16.61 -11.47
N THR A 216 -16.84 -17.32 -10.65
CA THR A 216 -15.54 -16.83 -10.15
C THR A 216 -14.50 -16.76 -11.28
N ASP A 217 -14.47 -17.75 -12.18
CA ASP A 217 -13.55 -17.73 -13.33
C ASP A 217 -13.87 -16.55 -14.26
N ARG A 218 -15.17 -16.27 -14.49
CA ARG A 218 -15.62 -15.13 -15.31
C ARG A 218 -15.30 -13.79 -14.67
N ARG A 219 -15.53 -13.65 -13.36
CA ARG A 219 -15.21 -12.42 -12.60
C ARG A 219 -13.71 -12.15 -12.63
N PHE A 220 -12.88 -13.14 -12.30
CA PHE A 220 -11.42 -13.03 -12.38
C PHE A 220 -10.96 -12.62 -13.79
N TYR A 221 -11.37 -13.37 -14.81
CA TYR A 221 -10.99 -13.12 -16.19
C TYR A 221 -11.33 -11.69 -16.66
N THR A 222 -12.55 -11.23 -16.38
CA THR A 222 -13.00 -9.90 -16.79
C THR A 222 -12.35 -8.79 -15.98
N HIS A 223 -12.20 -8.98 -14.67
CA HIS A 223 -11.52 -8.05 -13.76
C HIS A 223 -10.09 -7.79 -14.22
N GLU A 224 -9.28 -8.83 -14.38
CA GLU A 224 -7.85 -8.68 -14.73
C GLU A 224 -7.65 -8.01 -16.09
N ILE A 225 -8.51 -8.29 -17.08
CA ILE A 225 -8.46 -7.63 -18.40
C ILE A 225 -8.83 -6.16 -18.30
N ARG A 226 -9.88 -5.83 -17.54
CA ARG A 226 -10.35 -4.46 -17.39
C ARG A 226 -9.37 -3.61 -16.60
N GLU A 227 -8.74 -4.18 -15.57
CA GLU A 227 -7.71 -3.52 -14.80
C GLU A 227 -6.48 -3.23 -15.67
N LEU A 228 -6.04 -4.18 -16.52
CA LEU A 228 -4.98 -3.95 -17.52
C LEU A 228 -5.28 -2.75 -18.45
N GLU A 229 -6.51 -2.64 -18.93
CA GLU A 229 -6.92 -1.50 -19.77
C GLU A 229 -6.81 -0.17 -19.03
N ARG A 230 -7.17 -0.14 -17.73
CA ARG A 230 -7.01 1.05 -16.90
C ARG A 230 -5.54 1.44 -16.73
N TYR A 231 -4.65 0.46 -16.52
CA TYR A 231 -3.19 0.71 -16.52
C TYR A 231 -2.71 1.33 -17.84
N ARG A 232 -3.18 0.81 -18.98
CA ARG A 232 -2.83 1.36 -20.30
C ARG A 232 -3.35 2.77 -20.49
N ASN A 233 -4.56 3.08 -20.02
CA ASN A 233 -5.13 4.42 -20.07
C ASN A 233 -4.34 5.43 -19.20
N LEU A 234 -3.64 4.96 -18.17
CA LEU A 234 -2.70 5.76 -17.37
C LEU A 234 -1.32 5.91 -18.05
N GLY A 235 -1.12 5.33 -19.25
CA GLY A 235 0.16 5.35 -19.96
C GLY A 235 1.20 4.38 -19.41
N ILE A 236 0.80 3.46 -18.52
CA ILE A 236 1.72 2.48 -17.93
C ILE A 236 1.96 1.36 -18.93
N ARG A 237 3.24 1.09 -19.21
CA ARG A 237 3.64 0.05 -20.15
C ARG A 237 3.23 -1.34 -19.64
N ASP A 238 2.90 -2.22 -20.57
CA ASP A 238 2.64 -3.63 -20.24
C ASP A 238 3.90 -4.27 -19.61
N GLY A 239 3.71 -5.00 -18.51
CA GLY A 239 4.79 -5.64 -17.76
C GLY A 239 5.64 -4.72 -16.87
N SER A 240 5.52 -3.39 -16.95
CA SER A 240 6.25 -2.48 -16.04
C SER A 240 5.52 -2.26 -14.73
N VAL A 241 6.26 -2.23 -13.63
CA VAL A 241 5.77 -1.81 -12.30
C VAL A 241 6.04 -0.31 -12.14
N PRO A 242 5.02 0.54 -11.88
CA PRO A 242 5.23 1.97 -11.65
C PRO A 242 5.78 2.24 -10.24
N ASP A 243 6.51 3.35 -10.06
CA ASP A 243 7.11 3.71 -8.76
C ASP A 243 6.05 3.87 -7.65
N ASN A 244 4.86 4.39 -8.00
CA ASN A 244 3.71 4.51 -7.12
C ASN A 244 2.75 3.30 -7.22
N GLN A 245 3.30 2.08 -7.33
CA GLN A 245 2.52 0.84 -7.54
C GLN A 245 1.29 0.67 -6.64
N GLY A 246 1.39 1.04 -5.36
CA GLY A 246 0.27 0.91 -4.42
C GLY A 246 -0.91 1.81 -4.78
N GLU A 247 -0.65 3.07 -5.11
CA GLU A 247 -1.67 4.03 -5.53
C GLU A 247 -2.32 3.61 -6.85
N VAL A 248 -1.49 3.31 -7.85
CA VAL A 248 -1.97 2.87 -9.16
C VAL A 248 -2.87 1.65 -9.00
N TRP A 249 -2.35 0.60 -8.35
CA TRP A 249 -3.11 -0.62 -8.10
C TRP A 249 -4.41 -0.32 -7.38
N ASN A 250 -4.38 0.42 -6.26
CA ASN A 250 -5.61 0.68 -5.52
C ASN A 250 -6.66 1.41 -6.36
N ASN A 251 -6.25 2.40 -7.15
CA ASN A 251 -7.17 3.18 -7.97
C ASN A 251 -7.74 2.38 -9.13
N THR A 252 -6.90 1.63 -9.86
CA THR A 252 -7.35 0.80 -10.99
C THR A 252 -8.16 -0.40 -10.52
N HIS A 253 -7.73 -1.04 -9.43
CA HIS A 253 -8.40 -2.21 -8.85
C HIS A 253 -9.78 -1.84 -8.31
N THR A 254 -9.86 -0.80 -7.47
CA THR A 254 -11.14 -0.34 -6.91
C THR A 254 -12.10 0.06 -8.02
N ALA A 255 -11.63 0.81 -9.02
CA ALA A 255 -12.48 1.20 -10.15
C ALA A 255 -12.97 0.01 -10.98
N THR A 256 -12.18 -1.06 -11.08
CA THR A 256 -12.59 -2.28 -11.78
C THR A 256 -13.62 -3.08 -10.98
N LEU A 257 -13.49 -3.15 -9.65
CA LEU A 257 -14.53 -3.71 -8.79
C LEU A 257 -15.85 -2.95 -8.98
N GLU A 258 -15.80 -1.62 -9.02
CA GLU A 258 -16.99 -0.79 -9.24
C GLU A 258 -17.58 -0.99 -10.65
N ASP A 259 -16.75 -1.19 -11.68
CA ASP A 259 -17.22 -1.47 -13.04
C ASP A 259 -18.17 -2.69 -13.06
N TYR A 260 -17.82 -3.72 -12.28
CA TYR A 260 -18.55 -5.00 -12.22
C TYR A 260 -19.47 -5.13 -10.98
N GLN A 261 -19.67 -4.04 -10.24
CA GLN A 261 -20.47 -4.00 -9.01
C GLN A 261 -20.06 -5.04 -7.95
N LEU A 262 -18.77 -5.30 -7.82
CA LEU A 262 -18.19 -6.27 -6.90
C LEU A 262 -17.79 -5.63 -5.57
N GLY A 263 -17.97 -6.39 -4.49
CA GLY A 263 -17.45 -6.04 -3.16
C GLY A 263 -15.94 -6.19 -3.05
N ASN A 264 -15.37 -5.89 -1.89
CA ASN A 264 -13.93 -6.02 -1.61
C ASN A 264 -13.48 -7.43 -1.16
N SER A 265 -14.34 -8.44 -1.27
CA SER A 265 -13.98 -9.80 -0.82
C SER A 265 -13.18 -10.52 -1.90
N GLU A 266 -12.01 -11.05 -1.54
CA GLU A 266 -11.16 -11.83 -2.45
C GLU A 266 -11.87 -13.09 -2.97
N ALA A 267 -12.79 -13.67 -2.19
CA ALA A 267 -13.61 -14.81 -2.60
C ALA A 267 -14.55 -14.51 -3.79
N LEU A 268 -14.67 -13.24 -4.20
CA LEU A 268 -15.37 -12.87 -5.43
C LEU A 268 -14.52 -13.11 -6.68
N LEU A 269 -13.20 -13.02 -6.56
CA LEU A 269 -12.25 -13.14 -7.67
C LEU A 269 -11.46 -14.46 -7.63
N TYR A 270 -11.31 -15.08 -6.46
CA TYR A 270 -10.55 -16.31 -6.29
C TYR A 270 -11.43 -17.47 -5.84
N THR A 271 -11.15 -18.66 -6.37
CA THR A 271 -11.76 -19.89 -5.85
C THR A 271 -11.17 -20.24 -4.49
N GLN A 272 -11.85 -21.11 -3.73
CA GLN A 272 -11.32 -21.58 -2.44
C GLN A 272 -9.92 -22.21 -2.61
N GLU A 273 -9.72 -23.03 -3.64
CA GLU A 273 -8.40 -23.62 -3.96
C GLU A 273 -7.31 -22.54 -4.16
N ALA A 274 -7.64 -21.41 -4.78
CA ALA A 274 -6.70 -20.32 -4.98
C ALA A 274 -6.42 -19.56 -3.66
N LEU A 275 -7.44 -19.34 -2.82
CA LEU A 275 -7.29 -18.74 -1.49
C LEU A 275 -6.43 -19.61 -0.57
N ASP A 276 -6.67 -20.92 -0.54
CA ASP A 276 -5.88 -21.88 0.23
C ASP A 276 -4.41 -21.86 -0.25
N ALA A 277 -4.17 -21.74 -1.56
CA ALA A 277 -2.83 -21.63 -2.11
C ALA A 277 -2.12 -20.33 -1.69
N ALA A 278 -2.83 -19.20 -1.60
CA ALA A 278 -2.29 -17.95 -1.05
C ALA A 278 -1.91 -18.10 0.42
N GLU A 279 -2.76 -18.70 1.25
CA GLU A 279 -2.46 -18.94 2.66
C GLU A 279 -1.19 -19.81 2.83
N GLN A 280 -1.05 -20.86 2.03
CA GLN A 280 0.15 -21.70 2.05
C GLN A 280 1.39 -20.93 1.58
N GLN A 281 1.25 -20.01 0.62
CA GLN A 281 2.34 -19.16 0.19
C GLN A 281 2.82 -18.23 1.31
N GLU A 282 1.89 -17.57 2.01
CA GLU A 282 2.20 -16.72 3.17
C GLU A 282 2.91 -17.51 4.27
N LEU A 283 2.41 -18.71 4.62
CA LEU A 283 3.02 -19.57 5.62
C LEU A 283 4.45 -20.00 5.27
N ARG A 284 4.78 -20.13 3.98
CA ARG A 284 6.16 -20.43 3.54
C ARG A 284 7.08 -19.21 3.65
N MET A 285 6.55 -17.99 3.51
CA MET A 285 7.34 -16.76 3.65
C MET A 285 7.64 -16.39 5.11
N LEU A 286 6.89 -16.96 6.06
CA LEU A 286 7.09 -16.77 7.50
C LEU A 286 8.13 -17.72 8.12
N LYS A 287 8.61 -18.72 7.37
CA LYS A 287 9.60 -19.72 7.81
C LYS A 287 10.99 -19.39 7.27
#